data_AF-A0A8E2HGX4-F1
#
_entry.id   AF-A0A8E2HGX4-F1
#
_cell.length_a   1.000
_cell.length_b   1.000
_cell.length_c   1.000
_cell.angle_alpha   90.00
_cell.angle_beta   90.00
_cell.angle_gamma   90.00
#
_symmetry.space_group_name_H-M   'P 1'
#
loop_
_entity.id
_entity.type
_entity.pdbx_description
1 polymer ?
#
loop_
_entity_poly.entity_id
_entity_poly.type
_entity_poly.pdbx_seq_one_letter_code
_entity_poly.pdbx_strand_id
1 'polypeptide(L)'
;MRPPRVMRVVAWMIALSIPAIVAFLLLVPWVQTAPGRGSVTALDPHDRVQQVTALVPGRVEQWYVNDGQEVKAGAPIARIVDNDPDVLTRMAAERAQVLAQIDSVAQAMAVAKLDVERTRSLYADGLAARRDYENTQIKVAEHAAKLAEAKAKLSRVDIALNRQSAQVVRAPRDGRIQAINTSVGAALVSAGDWLATLAPENSRRVVELQIDGRDVAMVRRGQRVRLNFEGWPAIQFSGWPSVAQGMFDGRVRSIDPSALDNGLFRVLVEPMPGARAWPDSNFVRLGSKVRGWIQMNTVSVGYELWRQLNDFPLEMTPPENPGPRKGLGKALSDKGDKAKSKSKAKDSYEEEGK
;
A
#
# COMPACT_ATOMS: atom_id res chain seq x y z
N MET A 1 69.03 33.93 20.24
CA MET A 1 68.37 34.63 19.11
C MET A 1 66.90 34.82 19.43
N ARG A 2 66.34 36.04 19.36
CA ARG A 2 64.90 36.27 19.58
C ARG A 2 64.14 35.87 18.31
N PRO A 3 63.11 35.01 18.36
CA PRO A 3 62.40 34.60 17.16
C PRO A 3 61.70 35.80 16.50
N PRO A 4 61.65 35.84 15.15
CA PRO A 4 61.01 36.91 14.40
C PRO A 4 59.53 37.03 14.79
N ARG A 5 58.99 38.27 14.77
CA ARG A 5 57.63 38.57 15.24
C ARG A 5 56.55 37.70 14.59
N VAL A 6 56.72 37.40 13.30
CA VAL A 6 55.82 36.53 12.52
C VAL A 6 55.74 35.12 13.12
N MET A 7 56.86 34.53 13.52
CA MET A 7 56.90 33.19 14.12
C MET A 7 56.16 33.13 15.46
N ARG A 8 56.25 34.21 16.26
CA ARG A 8 55.49 34.32 17.52
C ARG A 8 53.99 34.43 17.29
N VAL A 9 53.56 35.22 16.30
CA VAL A 9 52.14 35.33 15.94
C VAL A 9 51.59 34.00 15.46
N VAL A 10 52.33 33.29 14.59
CA VAL A 10 51.95 31.94 14.13
C VAL A 10 51.89 30.94 15.29
N ALA A 11 52.87 30.96 16.19
CA ALA A 11 52.86 30.09 17.36
C ALA A 11 51.67 30.35 18.29
N TRP A 12 51.29 31.63 18.51
CA TRP A 12 50.11 32.00 19.28
C TRP A 12 48.80 31.64 18.56
N MET A 13 48.74 31.79 17.23
CA MET A 13 47.58 31.35 16.46
C MET A 13 47.39 29.84 16.56
N ILE A 14 48.45 29.04 16.47
CA ILE A 14 48.39 27.59 16.63
C ILE A 14 48.02 27.21 18.07
N ALA A 15 48.64 27.87 19.06
CA ALA A 15 48.37 27.62 20.48
C ALA A 15 46.93 27.96 20.88
N LEU A 16 46.28 28.92 20.23
CA LEU A 16 44.87 29.25 20.42
C LEU A 16 43.92 28.42 19.56
N SER A 17 44.34 28.02 18.34
CA SER A 17 43.48 27.24 17.43
C SER A 17 43.26 25.82 17.92
N ILE A 18 44.29 25.17 18.49
CA ILE A 18 44.17 23.79 19.00
C ILE A 18 43.09 23.67 20.10
N PRO A 19 43.11 24.46 21.19
CA PRO A 19 42.06 24.39 22.20
C PRO A 19 40.70 24.86 21.67
N ALA A 20 40.66 25.80 20.73
CA ALA A 20 39.40 26.22 20.09
C ALA A 20 38.78 25.08 19.25
N ILE A 21 39.60 24.31 18.52
CA ILE A 21 39.15 23.12 17.77
C ILE A 21 38.70 22.02 18.74
N VAL A 22 39.44 21.76 19.81
CA VAL A 22 39.05 20.76 20.83
C VAL A 22 37.72 21.14 21.49
N ALA A 23 37.55 22.42 21.84
CA ALA A 23 36.29 22.94 22.36
C ALA A 23 35.16 22.80 21.35
N PHE A 24 35.40 23.09 20.06
CA PHE A 24 34.43 22.91 18.99
C PHE A 24 33.99 21.44 18.86
N LEU A 25 34.95 20.50 18.86
CA LEU A 25 34.68 19.07 18.75
C LEU A 25 33.86 18.54 19.94
N LEU A 26 34.07 19.04 21.16
CA LEU A 26 33.41 18.52 22.35
C LEU A 26 32.08 19.23 22.68
N LEU A 27 31.97 20.53 22.40
CA LEU A 27 30.84 21.35 22.88
C LEU A 27 29.77 21.60 21.82
N VAL A 28 30.08 21.48 20.53
CA VAL A 28 29.10 21.77 19.48
C VAL A 28 28.17 20.57 19.30
N PRO A 29 26.85 20.74 19.50
CA PRO A 29 25.89 19.68 19.25
C PRO A 29 25.67 19.50 17.74
N TRP A 30 25.86 18.29 17.27
CA TRP A 30 25.63 17.83 15.90
C TRP A 30 24.45 16.85 15.86
N VAL A 31 23.46 17.10 15.00
CA VAL A 31 22.33 16.19 14.81
C VAL A 31 22.76 15.06 13.89
N GLN A 32 22.74 13.82 14.39
CA GLN A 32 22.98 12.65 13.54
C GLN A 32 21.83 12.45 12.55
N THR A 33 22.16 11.99 11.35
CA THR A 33 21.15 11.71 10.33
C THR A 33 21.38 10.39 9.63
N ALA A 34 20.31 9.65 9.35
CA ALA A 34 20.34 8.42 8.59
C ALA A 34 19.92 8.79 7.17
N PRO A 35 20.88 8.88 6.23
CA PRO A 35 20.55 9.17 4.85
C PRO A 35 19.86 7.97 4.23
N GLY A 36 18.77 8.23 3.51
CA GLY A 36 18.05 7.24 2.73
C GLY A 36 17.76 7.78 1.34
N ARG A 37 17.72 6.87 0.36
CA ARG A 37 17.23 7.18 -0.99
C ARG A 37 15.98 6.38 -1.25
N GLY A 38 15.06 6.93 -2.02
CA GLY A 38 13.90 6.18 -2.47
C GLY A 38 13.01 6.99 -3.38
N SER A 39 11.71 6.79 -3.29
CA SER A 39 10.75 7.37 -4.23
C SER A 39 9.40 7.67 -3.60
N VAL A 40 8.62 8.51 -4.26
CA VAL A 40 7.23 8.78 -3.89
C VAL A 40 6.37 7.59 -4.29
N THR A 41 5.60 7.07 -3.35
CA THR A 41 4.68 5.95 -3.56
C THR A 41 3.30 6.30 -3.00
N ALA A 42 2.30 5.48 -3.33
CA ALA A 42 0.97 5.64 -2.78
C ALA A 42 0.87 4.90 -1.43
N LEU A 43 0.18 5.53 -0.48
CA LEU A 43 -0.04 4.96 0.84
C LEU A 43 -0.84 3.66 0.77
N ASP A 44 -1.95 3.68 0.03
CA ASP A 44 -2.74 2.49 -0.25
C ASP A 44 -2.07 1.72 -1.40
N PRO A 45 -1.80 0.42 -1.24
CA PRO A 45 -1.33 -0.43 -2.33
C PRO A 45 -2.22 -0.38 -3.57
N HIS A 46 -3.53 -0.23 -3.41
CA HIS A 46 -4.45 -0.16 -4.54
C HIS A 46 -4.23 1.13 -5.34
N ASP A 47 -3.80 2.22 -4.69
CA ASP A 47 -3.55 3.51 -5.33
C ASP A 47 -2.25 3.58 -6.12
N ARG A 48 -1.52 2.47 -6.20
CA ARG A 48 -0.31 2.34 -7.00
C ARG A 48 -0.65 2.05 -8.46
N VAL A 49 0.37 2.16 -9.30
CA VAL A 49 0.28 1.74 -10.69
C VAL A 49 0.00 0.23 -10.73
N GLN A 50 -1.08 -0.17 -11.42
CA GLN A 50 -1.51 -1.56 -11.55
C GLN A 50 -1.43 -2.02 -12.99
N GLN A 51 -1.01 -3.27 -13.17
CA GLN A 51 -1.11 -3.94 -14.46
C GLN A 51 -2.48 -4.59 -14.59
N VAL A 52 -3.23 -4.19 -15.61
CA VAL A 52 -4.45 -4.86 -16.03
C VAL A 52 -4.02 -6.03 -16.92
N THR A 53 -4.34 -7.24 -16.49
CA THR A 53 -3.98 -8.48 -17.16
C THR A 53 -5.18 -9.13 -17.85
N ALA A 54 -4.91 -10.02 -18.81
CA ALA A 54 -5.92 -10.85 -19.45
C ALA A 54 -6.42 -11.92 -18.47
N LEU A 55 -7.74 -12.04 -18.32
CA LEU A 55 -8.35 -13.07 -17.46
C LEU A 55 -8.45 -14.43 -18.15
N VAL A 56 -8.52 -14.44 -19.48
CA VAL A 56 -8.75 -15.62 -20.32
C VAL A 56 -7.84 -15.52 -21.55
N PRO A 57 -7.28 -16.64 -22.02
CA PRO A 57 -6.52 -16.66 -23.25
C PRO A 57 -7.39 -16.36 -24.47
N GLY A 58 -6.85 -15.68 -25.47
CA GLY A 58 -7.57 -15.36 -26.70
C GLY A 58 -6.83 -14.35 -27.57
N ARG A 59 -7.45 -13.92 -28.65
CA ARG A 59 -6.97 -12.83 -29.48
C ARG A 59 -7.67 -11.54 -29.08
N VAL A 60 -6.94 -10.44 -28.98
CA VAL A 60 -7.55 -9.12 -28.79
C VAL A 60 -8.27 -8.73 -30.08
N GLU A 61 -9.59 -8.60 -30.02
CA GLU A 61 -10.40 -8.14 -31.16
C GLU A 61 -10.25 -6.64 -31.36
N GLN A 62 -10.36 -5.88 -30.26
CA GLN A 62 -10.38 -4.42 -30.29
C GLN A 62 -9.96 -3.83 -28.94
N TRP A 63 -9.26 -2.69 -29.02
CA TRP A 63 -8.97 -1.81 -27.88
C TRP A 63 -10.01 -0.69 -27.79
N TYR A 64 -10.48 -0.40 -26.58
CA TYR A 64 -11.45 0.67 -26.30
C TYR A 64 -10.81 1.95 -25.75
N VAL A 65 -9.53 1.88 -25.38
CA VAL A 65 -8.79 2.96 -24.73
C VAL A 65 -7.49 3.22 -25.45
N ASN A 66 -6.97 4.44 -25.31
CA ASN A 66 -5.67 4.87 -25.83
C ASN A 66 -4.70 5.21 -24.71
N ASP A 67 -3.41 5.26 -25.04
CA ASP A 67 -2.37 5.73 -24.11
C ASP A 67 -2.65 7.16 -23.64
N GLY A 68 -2.53 7.38 -22.34
CA GLY A 68 -2.76 8.68 -21.69
C GLY A 68 -4.25 9.01 -21.44
N GLN A 69 -5.19 8.15 -21.83
CA GLN A 69 -6.62 8.36 -21.63
C GLN A 69 -7.03 8.10 -20.16
N GLU A 70 -7.90 8.96 -19.64
CA GLU A 70 -8.57 8.76 -18.35
C GLU A 70 -9.72 7.77 -18.47
N VAL A 71 -9.80 6.83 -17.54
CA VAL A 71 -10.80 5.77 -17.48
C VAL A 71 -11.41 5.71 -16.09
N LYS A 72 -12.71 5.37 -16.05
CA LYS A 72 -13.42 5.10 -14.81
C LYS A 72 -13.43 3.60 -14.50
N ALA A 73 -13.67 3.26 -13.24
CA ALA A 73 -13.90 1.89 -12.79
C ALA A 73 -15.00 1.24 -13.63
N GLY A 74 -14.73 0.03 -14.12
CA GLY A 74 -15.63 -0.71 -14.99
C GLY A 74 -15.63 -0.29 -16.46
N ALA A 75 -14.91 0.77 -16.84
CA ALA A 75 -14.77 1.15 -18.25
C ALA A 75 -14.09 0.03 -19.04
N PRO A 76 -14.54 -0.27 -20.28
CA PRO A 76 -13.94 -1.31 -21.10
C PRO A 76 -12.55 -0.88 -21.57
N ILE A 77 -11.57 -1.78 -21.50
CA ILE A 77 -10.18 -1.56 -21.93
C ILE A 77 -9.91 -2.29 -23.23
N ALA A 78 -10.19 -3.59 -23.26
CA ALA A 78 -9.98 -4.44 -24.42
C ALA A 78 -11.08 -5.49 -24.51
N ARG A 79 -11.42 -5.92 -25.73
CA ARG A 79 -12.26 -7.09 -25.95
C ARG A 79 -11.39 -8.25 -26.40
N ILE A 80 -11.48 -9.36 -25.67
CA ILE A 80 -10.80 -10.61 -26.00
C ILE A 80 -11.84 -11.60 -26.52
N VAL A 81 -11.55 -12.17 -27.68
CA VAL A 81 -12.32 -13.26 -28.29
C VAL A 81 -11.43 -14.47 -28.43
N ASP A 82 -12.03 -15.66 -28.37
CA ASP A 82 -11.29 -16.88 -28.65
C ASP A 82 -10.82 -16.89 -30.11
N ASN A 83 -9.75 -17.64 -30.36
CA ASN A 83 -9.25 -17.89 -31.70
C ASN A 83 -10.17 -18.83 -32.50
N ASP A 84 -10.85 -19.77 -31.82
CA ASP A 84 -11.75 -20.75 -32.45
C ASP A 84 -13.14 -20.13 -32.71
N PRO A 85 -13.51 -19.87 -33.99
CA PRO A 85 -14.80 -19.25 -34.33
C PRO A 85 -16.01 -20.13 -33.99
N ASP A 86 -15.81 -21.46 -33.91
CA ASP A 86 -16.88 -22.44 -33.69
C ASP A 86 -16.96 -22.93 -32.23
N VAL A 87 -16.19 -22.33 -31.32
CA VAL A 87 -16.20 -22.74 -29.91
C VAL A 87 -17.58 -22.61 -29.26
N LEU A 88 -18.32 -21.54 -29.60
CA LEU A 88 -19.67 -21.30 -29.07
C LEU A 88 -20.66 -22.33 -29.61
N THR A 89 -20.55 -22.73 -30.88
CA THR A 89 -21.45 -23.72 -31.49
C THR A 89 -21.17 -25.11 -30.92
N ARG A 90 -19.89 -25.48 -30.76
CA ARG A 90 -19.48 -26.73 -30.11
C ARG A 90 -19.95 -26.80 -28.65
N MET A 91 -19.76 -25.74 -27.88
CA MET A 91 -20.22 -25.67 -26.48
C MET A 91 -21.74 -25.73 -26.37
N ALA A 92 -22.48 -25.09 -27.28
CA ALA A 92 -23.94 -25.17 -27.32
C ALA A 92 -24.42 -26.59 -27.62
N ALA A 93 -23.76 -27.30 -28.54
CA ALA A 93 -24.05 -28.70 -28.84
C ALA A 93 -23.75 -29.62 -27.64
N GLU A 94 -22.61 -29.42 -26.96
CA GLU A 94 -22.28 -30.14 -25.72
C GLU A 94 -23.33 -29.90 -24.63
N ARG A 95 -23.75 -28.64 -24.44
CA ARG A 95 -24.80 -28.28 -23.49
C ARG A 95 -26.13 -28.98 -23.80
N ALA A 96 -26.54 -28.99 -25.07
CA ALA A 96 -27.76 -29.67 -25.50
C ALA A 96 -27.70 -31.18 -25.24
N GLN A 97 -26.55 -31.82 -25.48
CA GLN A 97 -26.35 -33.24 -25.17
C GLN A 97 -26.47 -33.53 -23.67
N VAL A 98 -25.90 -32.67 -22.82
CA VAL A 98 -26.01 -32.83 -21.36
C VAL A 98 -27.45 -32.61 -20.89
N LEU A 99 -28.19 -31.66 -21.46
CA LEU A 99 -29.61 -31.47 -21.16
C LEU A 99 -30.44 -32.71 -21.53
N ALA A 100 -30.24 -33.27 -22.72
CA ALA A 100 -30.90 -34.52 -23.12
C ALA A 100 -30.56 -35.68 -22.17
N GLN A 101 -29.33 -35.74 -21.66
CA GLN A 101 -28.92 -36.73 -20.65
C GLN A 101 -29.62 -36.49 -19.31
N ILE A 102 -29.76 -35.24 -18.87
CA ILE A 102 -30.49 -34.88 -17.65
C ILE A 102 -31.95 -35.32 -17.77
N ASP A 103 -32.59 -35.02 -18.91
CA ASP A 103 -33.99 -35.39 -19.16
C ASP A 103 -34.16 -36.91 -19.14
N SER A 104 -33.29 -37.66 -19.82
CA SER A 104 -33.28 -39.12 -19.81
C SER A 104 -33.15 -39.71 -18.39
N VAL A 105 -32.19 -39.22 -17.60
CA VAL A 105 -31.99 -39.68 -16.21
C VAL A 105 -33.14 -39.25 -15.30
N ALA A 106 -33.71 -38.06 -15.50
CA ALA A 106 -34.86 -37.59 -14.74
C ALA A 106 -36.11 -38.44 -15.01
N GLN A 107 -36.35 -38.84 -16.26
CA GLN A 107 -37.42 -39.76 -16.61
C GLN A 107 -37.20 -41.15 -15.98
N ALA A 108 -35.98 -41.70 -16.08
CA ALA A 108 -35.65 -42.98 -15.44
C ALA A 108 -35.83 -42.93 -13.91
N MET A 109 -35.46 -41.82 -13.27
CA MET A 109 -35.69 -41.59 -11.84
C MET A 109 -37.19 -41.50 -11.50
N ALA A 110 -38.00 -40.88 -12.36
CA ALA A 110 -39.44 -40.79 -12.18
C ALA A 110 -40.09 -42.19 -12.25
N VAL A 111 -39.71 -43.01 -13.22
CA VAL A 111 -40.17 -44.41 -13.33
C VAL A 111 -39.74 -45.21 -12.10
N ALA A 112 -38.48 -45.11 -11.68
CA ALA A 112 -37.98 -45.81 -10.50
C ALA A 112 -38.72 -45.41 -9.21
N LYS A 113 -39.12 -44.14 -9.07
CA LYS A 113 -39.94 -43.67 -7.95
C LYS A 113 -41.34 -44.28 -7.95
N LEU A 114 -41.98 -44.37 -9.12
CA LEU A 114 -43.28 -45.04 -9.26
C LEU A 114 -43.18 -46.52 -8.89
N ASP A 115 -42.09 -47.18 -9.27
CA ASP A 115 -41.85 -48.58 -8.89
C ASP A 115 -41.66 -48.73 -7.38
N VAL A 116 -40.92 -47.82 -6.72
CA VAL A 116 -40.83 -47.80 -5.25
C VAL A 116 -42.20 -47.66 -4.61
N GLU A 117 -43.05 -46.76 -5.14
CA GLU A 117 -44.40 -46.54 -4.60
C GLU A 117 -45.31 -47.77 -4.79
N ARG A 118 -45.25 -48.42 -5.95
CA ARG A 118 -45.95 -49.69 -6.21
C ARG A 118 -45.45 -50.82 -5.32
N THR A 119 -44.13 -50.98 -5.16
CA THR A 119 -43.57 -52.03 -4.29
C THR A 119 -43.85 -51.74 -2.82
N ARG A 120 -43.93 -50.46 -2.42
CA ARG A 120 -44.33 -50.05 -1.07
C ARG A 120 -45.75 -50.48 -0.74
N SER A 121 -46.70 -50.31 -1.65
CA SER A 121 -48.09 -50.76 -1.43
C SER A 121 -48.16 -52.28 -1.33
N LEU A 122 -47.51 -53.01 -2.25
CA LEU A 122 -47.45 -54.48 -2.21
C LEU A 122 -46.77 -55.02 -0.95
N TYR A 123 -45.74 -54.34 -0.45
CA TYR A 123 -45.10 -54.70 0.81
C TYR A 123 -46.03 -54.50 2.02
N ALA A 124 -46.79 -53.40 2.03
CA ALA A 124 -47.78 -53.13 3.08
C ALA A 124 -48.92 -54.17 3.10
N ASP A 125 -49.30 -54.69 1.92
CA ASP A 125 -50.28 -55.77 1.77
C ASP A 125 -49.70 -57.17 2.07
N GLY A 126 -48.40 -57.27 2.40
CA GLY A 126 -47.71 -58.54 2.67
C GLY A 126 -47.38 -59.37 1.42
N LEU A 127 -47.51 -58.79 0.22
CA LEU A 127 -47.34 -59.44 -1.08
C LEU A 127 -45.92 -59.33 -1.66
N ALA A 128 -45.06 -58.47 -1.10
CA ALA A 128 -43.67 -58.28 -1.54
C ALA A 128 -42.67 -58.48 -0.40
N ALA A 129 -41.45 -58.90 -0.72
CA ALA A 129 -40.39 -59.06 0.28
C ALA A 129 -39.73 -57.70 0.62
N ARG A 130 -39.28 -57.54 1.88
CA ARG A 130 -38.55 -56.35 2.33
C ARG A 130 -37.32 -56.04 1.46
N ARG A 131 -36.59 -57.08 1.05
CA ARG A 131 -35.42 -56.97 0.17
C ARG A 131 -35.77 -56.33 -1.17
N ASP A 132 -36.93 -56.63 -1.74
CA ASP A 132 -37.34 -56.09 -3.05
C ASP A 132 -37.64 -54.60 -2.94
N TYR A 133 -38.30 -54.19 -1.84
CA TYR A 133 -38.50 -52.78 -1.52
C TYR A 133 -37.16 -52.04 -1.35
N GLU A 134 -36.21 -52.59 -0.59
CA GLU A 134 -34.87 -52.01 -0.42
C GLU A 134 -34.12 -51.90 -1.77
N ASN A 135 -34.21 -52.92 -2.63
CA ASN A 135 -33.62 -52.88 -3.98
C ASN A 135 -34.22 -51.76 -4.84
N THR A 136 -35.53 -51.52 -4.79
CA THR A 136 -36.17 -50.41 -5.53
C THR A 136 -35.71 -49.05 -5.01
N GLN A 137 -35.52 -48.89 -3.69
CA GLN A 137 -34.96 -47.66 -3.12
C GLN A 137 -33.53 -47.41 -3.57
N ILE A 138 -32.69 -48.45 -3.61
CA ILE A 138 -31.31 -48.36 -4.11
C ILE A 138 -31.31 -47.85 -5.56
N LYS A 139 -32.20 -48.35 -6.42
CA LYS A 139 -32.33 -47.86 -7.82
C LYS A 139 -32.68 -46.37 -7.88
N VAL A 140 -33.60 -45.89 -7.03
CA VAL A 140 -33.90 -44.45 -6.96
C VAL A 140 -32.68 -43.65 -6.52
N ALA A 141 -31.93 -44.14 -5.52
CA ALA A 141 -30.69 -43.50 -5.08
C ALA A 141 -29.62 -43.47 -6.19
N GLU A 142 -29.45 -44.56 -6.94
CA GLU A 142 -28.54 -44.62 -8.09
C GLU A 142 -28.92 -43.60 -9.19
N HIS A 143 -30.20 -43.52 -9.55
CA HIS A 143 -30.66 -42.54 -10.53
C HIS A 143 -30.54 -41.10 -10.01
N ALA A 144 -30.76 -40.87 -8.72
CA ALA A 144 -30.54 -39.58 -8.10
C ALA A 144 -29.06 -39.16 -8.14
N ALA A 145 -28.14 -40.09 -7.91
CA ALA A 145 -26.70 -39.85 -8.04
C ALA A 145 -26.31 -39.52 -9.50
N LYS A 146 -26.80 -40.29 -10.48
CA LYS A 146 -26.61 -40.00 -11.92
C LYS A 146 -27.19 -38.63 -12.32
N LEU A 147 -28.33 -38.24 -11.74
CA LEU A 147 -28.94 -36.94 -12.01
C LEU A 147 -28.08 -35.81 -11.43
N ALA A 148 -27.57 -35.98 -10.21
CA ALA A 148 -26.67 -35.02 -9.59
C ALA A 148 -25.38 -34.85 -10.40
N GLU A 149 -24.80 -35.96 -10.89
CA GLU A 149 -23.63 -35.95 -11.76
C GLU A 149 -23.90 -35.19 -13.08
N ALA A 150 -25.01 -35.48 -13.75
CA ALA A 150 -25.38 -34.81 -15.01
C ALA A 150 -25.62 -33.31 -14.81
N LYS A 151 -26.26 -32.91 -13.69
CA LYS A 151 -26.42 -31.49 -13.32
C LYS A 151 -25.08 -30.82 -13.01
N ALA A 152 -24.16 -31.51 -12.36
CA ALA A 152 -22.81 -30.99 -12.13
C ALA A 152 -22.06 -30.79 -13.46
N LYS A 153 -22.23 -31.70 -14.43
CA LYS A 153 -21.68 -31.55 -15.79
C LYS A 153 -22.27 -30.33 -16.50
N LEU A 154 -23.59 -30.12 -16.41
CA LEU A 154 -24.26 -28.94 -16.97
C LEU A 154 -23.67 -27.64 -16.39
N SER A 155 -23.54 -27.58 -15.06
CA SER A 155 -22.96 -26.42 -14.37
C SER A 155 -21.54 -26.10 -14.87
N ARG A 156 -20.70 -27.12 -15.09
CA ARG A 156 -19.36 -26.94 -15.67
C ARG A 156 -19.40 -26.34 -17.08
N VAL A 157 -20.29 -26.85 -17.94
CA VAL A 157 -20.47 -26.34 -19.32
C VAL A 157 -21.00 -24.90 -19.30
N ASP A 158 -21.97 -24.59 -18.44
CA ASP A 158 -22.52 -23.23 -18.31
C ASP A 158 -21.46 -22.23 -17.82
N ILE A 159 -20.62 -22.60 -16.85
CA ILE A 159 -19.49 -21.76 -16.41
C ILE A 159 -18.50 -21.52 -17.55
N ALA A 160 -18.18 -22.54 -18.33
CA ALA A 160 -17.28 -22.41 -19.48
C ALA A 160 -17.87 -21.49 -20.55
N LEU A 161 -19.16 -21.63 -20.87
CA LEU A 161 -19.85 -20.82 -21.86
C LEU A 161 -19.94 -19.34 -21.42
N ASN A 162 -20.25 -19.09 -20.15
CA ASN A 162 -20.23 -17.74 -19.57
C ASN A 162 -18.84 -17.10 -19.64
N ARG A 163 -17.78 -17.87 -19.41
CA ARG A 163 -16.40 -17.39 -19.58
C ARG A 163 -16.08 -17.08 -21.05
N GLN A 164 -16.68 -17.79 -22.00
CA GLN A 164 -16.36 -17.72 -23.42
C GLN A 164 -17.06 -16.60 -24.20
N SER A 165 -18.17 -16.08 -23.69
CA SER A 165 -19.10 -15.17 -24.39
C SER A 165 -18.57 -13.74 -24.72
N ALA A 166 -17.29 -13.60 -25.07
CA ALA A 166 -16.52 -12.36 -25.25
C ALA A 166 -16.27 -11.62 -23.92
N GLN A 167 -15.04 -11.73 -23.42
CA GLN A 167 -14.65 -11.03 -22.21
C GLN A 167 -14.14 -9.65 -22.56
N VAL A 168 -14.94 -8.66 -22.21
CA VAL A 168 -14.48 -7.28 -22.14
C VAL A 168 -13.70 -7.13 -20.85
N VAL A 169 -12.38 -6.97 -20.98
CA VAL A 169 -11.51 -6.61 -19.85
C VAL A 169 -11.83 -5.18 -19.47
N ARG A 170 -12.12 -4.95 -18.18
CA ARG A 170 -12.55 -3.65 -17.65
C ARG A 170 -11.52 -3.10 -16.68
N ALA A 171 -11.50 -1.77 -16.56
CA ALA A 171 -10.67 -1.09 -15.59
C ALA A 171 -11.10 -1.44 -14.16
N PRO A 172 -10.18 -1.88 -13.28
CA PRO A 172 -10.52 -2.22 -11.90
C PRO A 172 -10.90 -1.00 -11.05
N ARG A 173 -10.49 0.21 -11.46
CA ARG A 173 -10.65 1.46 -10.71
C ARG A 173 -10.48 2.66 -11.63
N ASP A 174 -10.79 3.85 -11.11
CA ASP A 174 -10.55 5.12 -11.78
C ASP A 174 -9.03 5.39 -11.90
N GLY A 175 -8.60 5.91 -13.05
CA GLY A 175 -7.20 6.28 -13.29
C GLY A 175 -6.92 6.61 -14.75
N ARG A 176 -5.64 6.78 -15.09
CA ARG A 176 -5.18 7.03 -16.45
C ARG A 176 -4.42 5.83 -16.99
N ILE A 177 -4.66 5.48 -18.25
CA ILE A 177 -3.88 4.44 -18.94
C ILE A 177 -2.48 5.00 -19.22
N GLN A 178 -1.45 4.43 -18.59
CA GLN A 178 -0.06 4.83 -18.76
C GLN A 178 0.54 4.26 -20.05
N ALA A 179 0.24 2.99 -20.32
CA ALA A 179 0.73 2.29 -21.51
C ALA A 179 -0.17 1.10 -21.80
N ILE A 180 -0.45 0.87 -23.08
CA ILE A 180 -1.09 -0.31 -23.62
C ILE A 180 -0.01 -1.20 -24.23
N ASN A 181 -0.13 -2.51 -24.04
CA ASN A 181 0.74 -3.47 -24.68
C ASN A 181 0.35 -3.59 -26.16
N THR A 182 0.95 -2.78 -27.03
CA THR A 182 0.63 -2.75 -28.47
C THR A 182 1.07 -4.00 -29.20
N SER A 183 2.06 -4.74 -28.68
CA SER A 183 2.49 -6.06 -29.21
C SER A 183 1.38 -7.10 -29.17
N VAL A 184 0.40 -6.91 -28.29
CA VAL A 184 -0.76 -7.79 -28.13
C VAL A 184 -1.86 -7.52 -29.17
N GLY A 185 -1.86 -6.37 -29.84
CA GLY A 185 -2.92 -5.99 -30.79
C GLY A 185 -3.09 -6.92 -32.00
N ALA A 186 -2.09 -7.76 -32.30
CA ALA A 186 -2.16 -8.80 -33.34
C ALA A 186 -1.80 -10.21 -32.83
N ALA A 187 -1.50 -10.35 -31.54
CA ALA A 187 -0.99 -11.59 -30.96
C ALA A 187 -2.04 -12.30 -30.10
N LEU A 188 -1.85 -13.61 -29.93
CA LEU A 188 -2.60 -14.41 -28.97
C LEU A 188 -2.09 -14.08 -27.56
N VAL A 189 -3.00 -13.73 -26.66
CA VAL A 189 -2.71 -13.56 -25.23
C VAL A 189 -3.08 -14.79 -24.45
N SER A 190 -2.30 -15.06 -23.42
CA SER A 190 -2.58 -16.04 -22.38
C SER A 190 -3.22 -15.37 -21.17
N ALA A 191 -3.88 -16.17 -20.32
CA ALA A 191 -4.33 -15.66 -19.03
C ALA A 191 -3.13 -15.23 -18.19
N GLY A 192 -3.20 -14.03 -17.62
CA GLY A 192 -2.12 -13.40 -16.85
C GLY A 192 -1.25 -12.43 -17.66
N ASP A 193 -1.35 -12.42 -19.00
CA ASP A 193 -0.58 -11.49 -19.82
C ASP A 193 -0.99 -10.04 -19.56
N TRP A 194 -0.02 -9.14 -19.50
CA TRP A 194 -0.25 -7.71 -19.29
C TRP A 194 -0.81 -7.04 -20.55
N LEU A 195 -1.96 -6.39 -20.40
CA LEU A 195 -2.68 -5.69 -21.47
C LEU A 195 -2.49 -4.18 -21.41
N ALA A 196 -2.64 -3.59 -20.23
CA ALA A 196 -2.51 -2.15 -20.02
C ALA A 196 -2.05 -1.84 -18.61
N THR A 197 -1.36 -0.72 -18.43
CA THR A 197 -0.93 -0.21 -17.13
C THR A 197 -1.85 0.95 -16.73
N LEU A 198 -2.52 0.82 -15.59
CA LEU A 198 -3.42 1.82 -15.04
C LEU A 198 -2.74 2.57 -13.88
N ALA A 199 -2.66 3.89 -13.98
CA ALA A 199 -2.08 4.75 -12.96
C ALA A 199 -3.18 5.62 -12.31
N PRO A 200 -3.44 5.48 -11.00
CA PRO A 200 -4.41 6.34 -10.30
C PRO A 200 -3.91 7.79 -10.15
N GLU A 201 -4.82 8.76 -10.31
CA GLU A 201 -4.47 10.19 -10.24
C GLU A 201 -4.63 10.80 -8.85
N ASN A 202 -5.66 10.37 -8.10
CA ASN A 202 -6.00 10.91 -6.78
C ASN A 202 -5.54 9.97 -5.66
N SER A 203 -4.23 9.87 -5.47
CA SER A 203 -3.63 9.01 -4.45
C SER A 203 -3.03 9.81 -3.28
N ARG A 204 -3.17 9.28 -2.06
CA ARG A 204 -2.47 9.84 -0.90
C ARG A 204 -1.00 9.43 -0.96
N ARG A 205 -0.14 10.40 -1.29
CA ARG A 205 1.31 10.20 -1.46
C ARG A 205 2.04 10.03 -0.13
N VAL A 206 2.97 9.09 -0.10
CA VAL A 206 3.98 8.87 0.94
C VAL A 206 5.34 8.71 0.28
N VAL A 207 6.43 8.85 1.03
CA VAL A 207 7.77 8.56 0.53
C VAL A 207 8.22 7.23 1.08
N GLU A 208 8.64 6.34 0.21
CA GLU A 208 9.38 5.14 0.54
C GLU A 208 10.87 5.49 0.53
N LEU A 209 11.54 5.42 1.69
CA LEU A 209 12.98 5.58 1.81
C LEU A 209 13.62 4.22 2.09
N GLN A 210 14.72 3.92 1.43
CA GLN A 210 15.56 2.77 1.70
C GLN A 210 16.74 3.21 2.55
N ILE A 211 16.95 2.54 3.69
CA ILE A 211 17.93 2.87 4.72
C ILE A 211 18.79 1.64 5.01
N ASP A 212 20.06 1.88 5.32
CA ASP A 212 21.01 0.83 5.65
C ASP A 212 20.63 0.10 6.95
N GLY A 213 20.90 -1.22 7.01
CA GLY A 213 20.63 -2.04 8.18
C GLY A 213 21.37 -1.58 9.45
N ARG A 214 22.52 -0.90 9.31
CA ARG A 214 23.25 -0.30 10.44
C ARG A 214 22.49 0.84 11.09
N ASP A 215 21.71 1.58 10.29
CA ASP A 215 21.01 2.77 10.73
C ASP A 215 19.55 2.48 11.11
N VAL A 216 18.92 1.49 10.47
CA VAL A 216 17.49 1.18 10.66
C VAL A 216 17.14 0.84 12.11
N ALA A 217 18.06 0.21 12.85
CA ALA A 217 17.83 -0.18 14.24
C ALA A 217 17.53 1.03 15.15
N MET A 218 18.01 2.22 14.78
CA MET A 218 17.79 3.47 15.52
C MET A 218 16.57 4.25 15.01
N VAL A 219 15.97 3.83 13.90
CA VAL A 219 14.81 4.50 13.30
C VAL A 219 13.55 4.13 14.07
N ARG A 220 12.78 5.13 14.49
CA ARG A 220 11.53 4.97 15.23
C ARG A 220 10.39 5.69 14.54
N ARG A 221 9.17 5.14 14.70
CA ARG A 221 7.95 5.80 14.26
C ARG A 221 7.84 7.19 14.89
N GLY A 222 7.46 8.19 14.10
CA GLY A 222 7.32 9.58 14.50
C GLY A 222 8.58 10.45 14.38
N GLN A 223 9.76 9.87 14.11
CA GLN A 223 10.98 10.66 13.91
C GLN A 223 10.82 11.63 12.73
N ARG A 224 11.44 12.80 12.87
CA ARG A 224 11.42 13.84 11.84
C ARG A 224 12.33 13.44 10.68
N VAL A 225 11.87 13.68 9.47
CA VAL A 225 12.60 13.38 8.23
C VAL A 225 12.65 14.64 7.39
N ARG A 226 13.83 15.01 6.90
CA ARG A 226 14.00 16.07 5.92
C ARG A 226 14.09 15.43 4.54
N LEU A 227 13.23 15.85 3.63
CA LEU A 227 13.08 15.26 2.29
C LEU A 227 13.47 16.27 1.22
N ASN A 228 14.21 15.80 0.22
CA ASN A 228 14.52 16.54 -0.99
C ASN A 228 13.99 15.75 -2.20
N PHE A 229 13.04 16.33 -2.92
CA PHE A 229 12.42 15.72 -4.10
C PHE A 229 13.22 16.05 -5.36
N GLU A 230 13.56 15.04 -6.14
CA GLU A 230 14.20 15.22 -7.44
C GLU A 230 13.24 15.93 -8.42
N GLY A 231 13.74 16.91 -9.16
CA GLY A 231 12.93 17.75 -10.05
C GLY A 231 12.36 19.02 -9.40
N TRP A 232 12.56 19.25 -8.10
CA TRP A 232 12.21 20.50 -7.42
C TRP A 232 13.47 21.32 -7.10
N PRO A 233 13.71 22.49 -7.73
CA PRO A 233 14.92 23.26 -7.51
C PRO A 233 14.95 23.87 -6.10
N ALA A 234 16.11 23.80 -5.45
CA ALA A 234 16.35 24.35 -4.11
C ALA A 234 16.84 25.81 -4.13
N ILE A 235 16.92 26.45 -5.30
CA ILE A 235 17.56 27.77 -5.48
C ILE A 235 16.53 28.88 -5.33
N GLN A 236 16.86 29.88 -4.51
CA GLN A 236 16.10 31.12 -4.34
C GLN A 236 16.49 32.10 -5.45
N PHE A 237 15.56 32.45 -6.34
CA PHE A 237 15.73 33.58 -7.26
C PHE A 237 15.27 34.88 -6.58
N SER A 238 16.03 35.96 -6.74
CA SER A 238 15.63 37.30 -6.30
C SER A 238 14.40 37.75 -7.11
N GLY A 239 13.29 38.04 -6.44
CA GLY A 239 12.06 38.57 -7.08
C GLY A 239 10.81 37.67 -7.07
N TRP A 240 10.84 36.49 -6.44
CA TRP A 240 9.65 35.62 -6.24
C TRP A 240 9.25 35.51 -4.75
N PRO A 241 7.95 35.29 -4.43
CA PRO A 241 7.48 35.19 -3.05
C PRO A 241 8.19 34.07 -2.25
N SER A 242 8.92 34.47 -1.20
CA SER A 242 9.41 33.82 0.04
C SER A 242 9.52 32.28 0.21
N VAL A 243 9.42 31.43 -0.82
CA VAL A 243 9.05 30.02 -0.64
C VAL A 243 9.91 29.03 -1.46
N ALA A 244 11.16 29.38 -1.75
CA ALA A 244 12.16 28.45 -2.30
C ALA A 244 13.02 27.85 -1.17
N GLN A 245 12.49 26.84 -0.48
CA GLN A 245 13.27 26.00 0.44
C GLN A 245 13.08 24.55 0.00
N GLY A 246 14.09 23.98 -0.67
CA GLY A 246 14.03 22.66 -1.32
C GLY A 246 13.97 21.45 -0.39
N MET A 247 13.74 21.67 0.91
CA MET A 247 13.66 20.62 1.93
C MET A 247 12.27 20.64 2.56
N PHE A 248 11.60 19.48 2.52
CA PHE A 248 10.27 19.27 3.05
C PHE A 248 10.33 18.42 4.31
N ASP A 249 9.40 18.69 5.23
CA ASP A 249 9.28 17.92 6.46
C ASP A 249 8.37 16.71 6.27
N GLY A 250 8.85 15.56 6.72
CA GLY A 250 8.12 14.32 6.83
C GLY A 250 8.30 13.72 8.22
N ARG A 251 7.52 12.70 8.52
CA ARG A 251 7.72 11.87 9.71
C ARG A 251 7.70 10.40 9.36
N VAL A 252 8.49 9.60 10.07
CA VAL A 252 8.47 8.14 9.92
C VAL A 252 7.09 7.61 10.32
N ARG A 253 6.39 6.97 9.40
CA ARG A 253 5.12 6.31 9.65
C ARG A 253 5.32 4.88 10.11
N SER A 254 6.10 4.11 9.35
CA SER A 254 6.39 2.70 9.61
C SER A 254 7.76 2.33 9.06
N ILE A 255 8.34 1.30 9.66
CA ILE A 255 9.57 0.65 9.23
C ILE A 255 9.21 -0.80 8.91
N ASP A 256 9.68 -1.31 7.78
CA ASP A 256 9.46 -2.70 7.40
C ASP A 256 10.33 -3.63 8.27
N PRO A 257 9.80 -4.79 8.71
CA PRO A 257 10.52 -5.69 9.60
C PRO A 257 11.62 -6.48 8.89
N SER A 258 11.59 -6.57 7.56
CA SER A 258 12.54 -7.32 6.74
C SER A 258 13.27 -6.40 5.76
N ALA A 259 14.53 -6.74 5.46
CA ALA A 259 15.27 -6.10 4.39
C ALA A 259 14.66 -6.46 3.02
N LEU A 260 14.80 -5.54 2.07
CA LEU A 260 14.55 -5.79 0.65
C LEU A 260 15.69 -6.65 0.06
N ASP A 261 15.53 -7.10 -1.18
CA ASP A 261 16.52 -7.95 -1.88
C ASP A 261 17.92 -7.32 -1.98
N ASN A 262 18.01 -5.99 -1.88
CA ASN A 262 19.26 -5.23 -1.89
C ASN A 262 19.90 -5.05 -0.49
N GLY A 263 19.35 -5.69 0.55
CA GLY A 263 19.83 -5.59 1.94
C GLY A 263 19.44 -4.29 2.66
N LEU A 264 18.74 -3.36 2.00
CA LEU A 264 18.24 -2.13 2.60
C LEU A 264 16.86 -2.33 3.22
N PHE A 265 16.57 -1.56 4.25
CA PHE A 265 15.27 -1.57 4.92
C PHE A 265 14.38 -0.46 4.39
N ARG A 266 13.12 -0.80 4.14
CA ARG A 266 12.13 0.17 3.71
C ARG A 266 11.53 0.91 4.90
N VAL A 267 11.50 2.23 4.80
CA VAL A 267 10.88 3.13 5.77
C VAL A 267 9.87 4.02 5.04
N LEU A 268 8.61 3.97 5.47
CA LEU A 268 7.57 4.82 4.94
C LEU A 268 7.52 6.13 5.72
N VAL A 269 7.57 7.24 4.99
CA VAL A 269 7.53 8.60 5.50
C VAL A 269 6.25 9.26 5.00
N GLU A 270 5.54 9.95 5.88
CA GLU A 270 4.34 10.72 5.54
C GLU A 270 4.55 12.22 5.83
N PRO A 271 3.72 13.11 5.25
CA PRO A 271 3.82 14.54 5.50
C PRO A 271 3.70 14.84 6.99
N MET A 272 4.52 15.76 7.51
CA MET A 272 4.46 16.16 8.91
C MET A 272 3.18 16.98 9.18
N PRO A 273 2.33 16.58 10.14
CA PRO A 273 1.14 17.37 10.49
C PRO A 273 1.51 18.77 10.96
N GLY A 274 0.80 19.79 10.47
CA GLY A 274 1.07 21.19 10.80
C GLY A 274 2.31 21.80 10.14
N ALA A 275 3.08 21.02 9.38
CA ALA A 275 4.13 21.53 8.51
C ALA A 275 3.59 21.85 7.12
N ARG A 276 4.44 22.43 6.29
CA ARG A 276 4.12 22.73 4.89
C ARG A 276 3.82 21.44 4.11
N ALA A 277 2.75 21.46 3.31
CA ALA A 277 2.45 20.38 2.39
C ALA A 277 3.59 20.16 1.37
N TRP A 278 3.79 18.90 0.99
CA TRP A 278 4.73 18.54 -0.07
C TRP A 278 4.32 19.14 -1.42
N PRO A 279 5.23 19.24 -2.40
CA PRO A 279 4.92 19.80 -3.72
C PRO A 279 3.71 19.11 -4.35
N ASP A 280 2.99 19.84 -5.20
CA ASP A 280 1.83 19.31 -5.92
C ASP A 280 2.19 18.05 -6.75
N SER A 281 1.21 17.18 -7.00
CA SER A 281 1.39 15.95 -7.78
C SER A 281 1.87 16.21 -9.20
N ASN A 282 1.62 17.41 -9.74
CA ASN A 282 2.13 17.82 -11.05
C ASN A 282 3.65 17.88 -11.11
N PHE A 283 4.31 18.25 -10.00
CA PHE A 283 5.77 18.37 -9.92
C PHE A 283 6.43 17.12 -9.35
N VAL A 284 5.78 16.51 -8.35
CA VAL A 284 6.28 15.31 -7.68
C VAL A 284 5.24 14.20 -7.85
N ARG A 285 5.41 13.44 -8.92
CA ARG A 285 4.53 12.32 -9.30
C ARG A 285 4.91 11.06 -8.51
N LEU A 286 4.02 10.06 -8.54
CA LEU A 286 4.38 8.72 -8.08
C LEU A 286 5.62 8.23 -8.86
N GLY A 287 6.56 7.61 -8.18
CA GLY A 287 7.85 7.19 -8.73
C GLY A 287 8.94 8.26 -8.73
N SER A 288 8.63 9.54 -8.47
CA SER A 288 9.65 10.59 -8.35
C SER A 288 10.66 10.24 -7.26
N LYS A 289 11.95 10.36 -7.57
CA LYS A 289 13.03 10.04 -6.63
C LYS A 289 13.11 11.06 -5.50
N VAL A 290 13.47 10.57 -4.32
CA VAL A 290 13.58 11.37 -3.09
C VAL A 290 14.85 10.99 -2.34
N ARG A 291 15.54 12.01 -1.84
CA ARG A 291 16.59 11.85 -0.82
C ARG A 291 16.04 12.28 0.52
N GLY A 292 16.17 11.44 1.52
CA GLY A 292 15.71 11.71 2.87
C GLY A 292 16.85 11.63 3.88
N TRP A 293 16.75 12.45 4.92
CA TRP A 293 17.60 12.37 6.10
C TRP A 293 16.68 12.27 7.31
N ILE A 294 16.63 11.09 7.92
CA ILE A 294 15.95 10.93 9.21
C ILE A 294 16.80 11.64 10.24
N GLN A 295 16.18 12.43 11.12
CA GLN A 295 16.87 13.09 12.23
C GLN A 295 16.91 12.15 13.43
N MET A 296 18.10 11.91 13.95
CA MET A 296 18.32 11.11 15.15
C MET A 296 18.82 12.01 16.28
N ASN A 297 19.57 11.43 17.22
CA ASN A 297 20.03 12.13 18.41
C ASN A 297 21.08 13.18 18.08
N THR A 298 21.21 14.14 19.00
CA THR A 298 22.29 15.13 18.99
C THR A 298 23.50 14.59 19.74
N VAL A 299 24.65 14.54 19.08
CA VAL A 299 25.95 14.11 19.63
C VAL A 299 26.98 15.24 19.48
N SER A 300 28.14 15.16 20.10
CA SER A 300 29.20 16.15 19.84
C SER A 300 29.83 15.94 18.45
N VAL A 301 30.28 17.02 17.80
CA VAL A 301 30.92 16.93 16.46
C VAL A 301 32.13 15.98 16.46
N GLY A 302 32.92 16.00 17.54
CA GLY A 302 34.08 15.14 17.73
C GLY A 302 33.70 13.66 17.83
N TYR A 303 32.63 13.35 18.55
CA TYR A 303 32.11 11.98 18.60
C TYR A 303 31.66 11.50 17.22
N GLU A 304 30.94 12.32 16.45
CA GLU A 304 30.48 11.93 15.12
C GLU A 304 31.64 11.69 14.15
N LEU A 305 32.67 12.54 14.15
CA LEU A 305 33.87 12.35 13.33
C LEU A 305 34.65 11.09 13.73
N TRP A 306 34.84 10.85 15.03
CA TRP A 306 35.50 9.65 15.53
C TRP A 306 34.71 8.38 15.16
N ARG A 307 33.38 8.41 15.31
CA ARG A 307 32.50 7.30 14.96
C ARG A 307 32.56 6.97 13.47
N GLN A 308 32.48 7.98 12.60
CA GLN A 308 32.59 7.81 11.15
C GLN A 308 33.95 7.24 10.72
N LEU A 309 35.05 7.66 11.37
CA LEU A 309 36.38 7.16 11.07
C LEU A 309 36.56 5.67 11.45
N ASN A 310 35.85 5.21 12.49
CA ASN A 310 35.94 3.85 13.01
C ASN A 310 34.77 2.94 12.55
N ASP A 311 33.91 3.43 11.66
CA ASP A 311 32.73 2.74 11.13
C ASP A 311 31.75 2.21 12.21
N PHE A 312 31.65 2.91 13.34
CA PHE A 312 30.72 2.54 14.40
C PHE A 312 29.27 2.92 14.06
N PRO A 313 28.26 2.12 14.48
CA PRO A 313 26.85 2.45 14.28
C PRO A 313 26.43 3.68 15.11
N LEU A 314 25.27 4.24 14.79
CA LEU A 314 24.70 5.41 15.47
C LEU A 314 24.48 5.18 16.98
N GLU A 315 24.50 6.25 17.76
CA GLU A 315 24.46 6.15 19.23
C GLU A 315 23.06 5.76 19.73
N MET A 316 23.00 4.76 20.61
CA MET A 316 21.77 4.23 21.22
C MET A 316 21.30 5.04 22.44
N THR A 317 21.38 6.36 22.45
CA THR A 317 20.75 7.13 23.52
C THR A 317 19.23 7.10 23.31
N PRO A 318 18.38 6.73 24.29
CA PRO A 318 16.94 6.92 24.14
C PRO A 318 16.68 8.43 23.94
N PRO A 319 15.99 8.87 22.86
CA PRO A 319 15.71 10.28 22.69
C PRO A 319 14.89 10.77 23.88
N GLU A 320 15.38 11.81 24.56
CA GLU A 320 14.59 12.57 25.50
C GLU A 320 13.39 13.14 24.72
N ASN A 321 12.18 12.83 25.20
CA ASN A 321 10.92 13.31 24.61
C ASN A 321 11.06 14.79 24.24
N PRO A 322 10.70 15.22 23.01
CA PRO A 322 10.63 16.64 22.71
C PRO A 322 9.40 17.21 23.44
N GLY A 323 9.55 17.46 24.74
CA GLY A 323 8.64 18.29 25.50
C GLY A 323 8.51 19.67 24.83
N PRO A 324 7.39 20.36 25.04
CA PRO A 324 7.13 21.62 24.36
C PRO A 324 8.29 22.59 24.61
N ARG A 325 8.87 23.12 23.53
CA ARG A 325 9.99 24.07 23.57
C ARG A 325 9.66 25.20 24.54
N LYS A 326 10.40 25.28 25.64
CA LYS A 326 10.29 26.36 26.62
C LYS A 326 10.95 27.61 26.03
N GLY A 327 10.14 28.49 25.45
CA GLY A 327 10.57 29.81 24.99
C GLY A 327 9.36 30.65 24.60
N LEU A 328 9.21 31.80 25.27
CA LEU A 328 8.16 32.82 25.12
C LEU A 328 6.74 32.41 25.58
N GLY A 329 6.48 32.56 26.88
CA GLY A 329 5.13 32.43 27.42
C GLY A 329 4.98 32.71 28.92
N LYS A 330 5.90 33.45 29.55
CA LYS A 330 5.77 33.90 30.94
C LYS A 330 5.94 35.42 31.02
N ALA A 331 4.92 36.13 30.55
CA ALA A 331 4.71 37.54 30.88
C ALA A 331 3.21 37.92 31.02
N LEU A 332 2.28 36.96 30.93
CA LEU A 332 0.83 37.26 30.93
C LEU A 332 -0.02 36.36 31.83
N SER A 333 0.53 35.68 32.85
CA SER A 333 -0.30 34.93 33.81
C SER A 333 -0.21 35.38 35.27
N ASP A 334 0.56 36.42 35.62
CA ASP A 334 0.72 36.85 37.01
C ASP A 334 -0.22 38.00 37.44
N LYS A 335 -1.32 38.20 36.69
CA LYS A 335 -2.39 39.15 37.05
C LYS A 335 -3.75 38.51 37.33
N GLY A 336 -3.89 37.18 37.22
CA GLY A 336 -5.15 36.46 37.44
C GLY A 336 -5.38 35.97 38.88
N ASP A 337 -4.33 35.67 39.63
CA ASP A 337 -4.47 34.93 40.90
C ASP A 337 -4.52 35.79 42.17
N LYS A 338 -4.33 37.11 42.07
CA LYS A 338 -4.54 38.02 43.22
C LYS A 338 -5.97 38.50 43.41
N ALA A 339 -6.90 38.14 42.50
CA ALA A 339 -8.31 38.55 42.60
C ALA A 339 -9.23 37.49 43.26
N LYS A 340 -8.78 36.23 43.43
CA LYS A 340 -9.63 35.14 43.98
C LYS A 340 -9.39 34.80 45.46
N SER A 341 -8.42 35.42 46.14
CA SER A 341 -8.21 35.18 47.58
C SER A 341 -8.91 36.18 48.51
N LYS A 342 -9.70 37.13 47.97
CA LYS A 342 -10.46 38.12 48.78
C LYS A 342 -11.98 37.95 48.77
N SER A 343 -12.55 36.94 48.10
CA SER A 343 -14.01 36.71 48.09
C SER A 343 -14.48 35.45 48.83
N LYS A 344 -13.61 34.78 49.60
CA LYS A 344 -13.95 33.52 50.30
C LYS A 344 -13.91 33.60 51.83
N ALA A 345 -14.00 34.81 52.38
CA ALA A 345 -13.97 35.06 53.83
C ALA A 345 -15.20 35.86 54.32
N LYS A 346 -16.35 35.79 53.63
CA LYS A 346 -17.56 36.51 54.07
C LYS A 346 -18.88 35.72 54.16
N ASP A 347 -18.94 34.45 53.74
CA ASP A 347 -20.21 33.69 53.73
C ASP A 347 -20.17 32.44 54.63
N SER A 348 -19.86 32.62 55.91
CA SER A 348 -20.00 31.52 56.88
C SER A 348 -20.31 32.03 58.29
N TYR A 349 -21.32 32.87 58.44
CA TYR A 349 -22.05 33.11 59.70
C TYR A 349 -23.43 33.70 59.37
N GLU A 350 -24.38 32.84 58.96
CA GLU A 350 -25.83 33.07 59.08
C GLU A 350 -26.57 31.84 58.53
N GLU A 351 -26.78 30.83 59.38
CA GLU A 351 -27.94 29.91 59.31
C GLU A 351 -27.96 29.00 60.56
N GLU A 352 -28.16 29.63 61.73
CA GLU A 352 -28.87 29.02 62.85
C GLU A 352 -29.81 30.11 63.40
N GLY A 353 -31.11 29.99 63.14
CA GLY A 353 -32.10 30.87 63.76
C GLY A 353 -33.44 30.99 63.02
N LYS A 354 -34.39 30.14 63.46
CA LYS A 354 -35.85 30.11 63.22
C LYS A 354 -36.39 29.40 61.98
#